data_AF-A0A939WQA9-F1
#
_entry.id   AF-A0A939WQA9-F1
#
_cell.length_a   1.000
_cell.length_b   1.000
_cell.length_c   1.000
_cell.angle_alpha   90.00
_cell.angle_beta   90.00
_cell.angle_gamma   90.00
#
_symmetry.space_group_name_H-M   'P 1'
#
loop_
_entity.id
_entity.type
_entity.pdbx_description
1 polymer ?
#
loop_
_entity_poly.entity_id
_entity_poly.type
_entity_poly.pdbx_seq_one_letter_code
_entity_poly.pdbx_strand_id
1 'polypeptide(L)'
;MNTTKHYGPYGGQYVAETLMGPLNELAAAYLEAKKDPEFQREFAALLKDYVGRESPITVCNRLSAKLGGATIVLKREDLNHTGAHKVNNT
;
A
#
# COMPACT_ATOMS: atom_id res chain seq x y z
N MET A 1 -3.92 -11.80 10.85
CA MET A 1 -2.75 -11.19 11.53
C MET A 1 -2.42 -12.06 12.72
N ASN A 2 -1.15 -12.34 12.97
CA ASN A 2 -0.74 -13.15 14.12
C ASN A 2 -1.22 -12.45 15.41
N THR A 3 -1.66 -13.22 16.41
CA THR A 3 -2.19 -12.70 17.68
C THR A 3 -1.21 -11.78 18.42
N THR A 4 0.07 -11.84 18.07
CA THR A 4 1.16 -11.08 18.69
C THR A 4 1.54 -9.80 17.94
N LYS A 5 0.94 -9.45 16.79
CA LYS A 5 1.37 -8.30 15.93
C LYS A 5 2.85 -8.38 15.48
N HIS A 6 3.46 -9.57 15.50
CA HIS A 6 4.83 -9.81 15.06
C HIS A 6 4.90 -10.58 13.72
N TYR A 7 5.96 -10.32 12.96
CA TYR A 7 6.41 -11.07 11.80
C TYR A 7 7.76 -11.70 12.13
N GLY A 8 7.73 -12.94 12.62
CA GLY A 8 8.93 -13.59 13.18
C GLY A 8 9.47 -12.80 14.39
N PRO A 9 10.78 -12.50 14.46
CA PRO A 9 11.35 -11.73 15.56
C PRO A 9 11.12 -10.21 15.42
N TYR A 10 10.45 -9.73 14.37
CA TYR A 10 10.27 -8.31 14.06
C TYR A 10 8.82 -7.86 14.26
N GLY A 11 8.59 -6.56 14.46
CA GLY A 11 7.26 -5.97 14.65
C GLY A 11 6.95 -5.74 16.13
N GLY A 12 5.70 -5.98 16.54
CA GLY A 12 5.24 -5.69 17.89
C GLY A 12 4.90 -4.21 18.11
N GLN A 13 4.66 -3.85 19.38
CA GLN A 13 4.32 -2.49 19.78
C GLN A 13 5.16 -2.10 21.00
N TYR A 14 6.30 -1.47 20.74
CA TYR A 14 7.24 -0.98 21.76
C TYR A 14 7.08 0.54 21.90
N VAL A 15 5.97 0.95 22.50
CA VAL A 15 5.55 2.36 22.63
C VAL A 15 5.18 2.66 24.08
N ALA A 16 5.00 3.94 24.40
CA ALA A 16 4.53 4.36 25.71
C ALA A 16 3.12 3.79 26.00
N GLU A 17 2.86 3.42 27.26
CA GLU A 17 1.57 2.86 27.71
C GLU A 17 0.37 3.74 27.32
N THR A 18 0.55 5.06 27.37
CA THR A 18 -0.49 6.03 26.99
C THR A 18 -0.93 5.92 25.53
N LEU A 19 -0.15 5.26 24.66
CA LEU A 19 -0.48 5.03 23.25
C LEU A 19 -1.18 3.68 23.02
N MET A 20 -1.20 2.77 24.02
CA MET A 20 -1.77 1.43 23.84
C MET A 20 -3.28 1.48 23.57
N GLY A 21 -4.02 2.32 24.28
CA GLY A 21 -5.46 2.53 24.06
C GLY A 21 -5.80 2.97 22.63
N PRO A 22 -5.30 4.12 22.16
CA PRO A 22 -5.54 4.60 20.80
C PRO A 22 -5.11 3.62 19.70
N LEU A 23 -4.00 2.89 19.88
CA LEU A 23 -3.54 1.91 18.91
C LEU A 23 -4.45 0.68 18.82
N ASN A 24 -5.05 0.27 19.93
CA ASN A 24 -6.01 -0.84 19.93
C ASN A 24 -7.34 -0.42 19.29
N GLU A 25 -7.80 0.80 19.55
CA GLU A 25 -8.98 1.37 18.88
C GLU A 25 -8.79 1.46 17.36
N LEU A 26 -7.65 2.01 16.92
CA LEU A 26 -7.31 2.09 15.49
C LEU A 26 -7.27 0.70 14.84
N ALA A 27 -6.66 -0.29 15.52
CA ALA A 27 -6.59 -1.65 14.99
C ALA A 27 -7.97 -2.29 14.85
N ALA A 28 -8.87 -2.08 15.81
CA ALA A 28 -10.25 -2.56 15.74
C ALA A 28 -11.01 -1.89 14.59
N ALA A 29 -10.98 -0.54 14.51
CA ALA A 29 -11.65 0.22 13.46
C ALA A 29 -11.15 -0.18 12.06
N TYR A 30 -9.84 -0.38 11.89
CA TYR A 30 -9.26 -0.86 10.63
C TYR A 30 -9.80 -2.23 10.23
N LEU A 31 -9.92 -3.18 11.18
CA LEU A 31 -10.42 -4.53 10.87
C LEU A 31 -11.89 -4.53 10.44
N GLU A 32 -12.70 -3.62 11.00
CA GLU A 32 -14.09 -3.43 10.59
C GLU A 32 -14.18 -2.76 9.21
N ALA A 33 -13.52 -1.61 9.01
CA ALA A 33 -13.52 -0.89 7.73
C ALA A 33 -12.96 -1.73 6.57
N LYS A 34 -11.99 -2.62 6.85
CA LYS A 34 -11.44 -3.55 5.86
C LYS A 34 -12.49 -4.53 5.31
N LYS A 35 -13.48 -4.90 6.12
CA LYS A 35 -14.55 -5.84 5.73
C LYS A 35 -15.79 -5.14 5.20
N ASP A 36 -15.95 -3.85 5.48
CA ASP A 36 -17.09 -3.06 5.04
C ASP A 36 -17.07 -2.84 3.51
N PRO A 37 -18.07 -3.36 2.77
CA PRO A 37 -18.16 -3.17 1.33
C PRO A 37 -18.33 -1.71 0.90
N GLU A 38 -18.97 -0.87 1.72
CA GLU A 38 -19.17 0.54 1.40
C GLU A 38 -17.84 1.31 1.43
N PHE A 39 -17.05 1.09 2.49
CA PHE A 39 -15.69 1.62 2.59
C PHE A 39 -14.82 1.17 1.41
N GLN A 40 -14.85 -0.13 1.06
CA GLN A 40 -14.06 -0.64 -0.07
C GLN A 40 -14.49 0.00 -1.40
N ARG A 41 -15.78 0.23 -1.61
CA ARG A 41 -16.32 0.88 -2.81
C ARG A 41 -15.81 2.32 -2.92
N GLU A 42 -15.91 3.09 -1.84
CA GLU A 42 -15.44 4.48 -1.83
C GLU A 42 -13.92 4.56 -2.03
N PHE A 43 -13.17 3.74 -1.32
CA PHE A 43 -11.72 3.67 -1.45
C PHE A 43 -11.29 3.31 -2.88
N ALA A 44 -11.93 2.32 -3.50
CA ALA A 44 -11.65 1.94 -4.88
C ALA A 44 -12.00 3.05 -5.89
N ALA A 45 -13.09 3.80 -5.66
CA ALA A 45 -13.45 4.95 -6.48
C ALA A 45 -12.39 6.05 -6.39
N LEU A 46 -11.91 6.38 -5.18
CA LEU A 46 -10.83 7.36 -5.00
C LEU A 46 -9.52 6.91 -5.63
N LEU A 47 -9.15 5.64 -5.47
CA LEU A 47 -7.96 5.08 -6.13
C LEU A 47 -8.04 5.23 -7.65
N LYS A 48 -9.21 5.01 -8.24
CA LYS A 48 -9.41 5.14 -9.68
C LYS A 48 -9.46 6.59 -10.13
N ASP A 49 -10.40 7.35 -9.59
CA ASP A 49 -10.83 8.64 -10.12
C ASP A 49 -9.98 9.82 -9.63
N TYR A 50 -9.36 9.69 -8.44
CA TYR A 50 -8.47 10.71 -7.87
C TYR A 50 -7.00 10.33 -8.01
N VAL A 51 -6.61 9.11 -7.62
CA VAL A 51 -5.20 8.68 -7.68
C VAL A 51 -4.77 8.34 -9.11
N GLY A 52 -5.69 7.89 -9.97
CA GLY A 52 -5.38 7.50 -11.35
C GLY A 52 -4.94 6.04 -11.49
N ARG A 53 -5.39 5.15 -10.60
CA ARG A 53 -5.12 3.71 -10.68
C ARG A 53 -6.02 3.03 -11.73
N GLU A 54 -5.58 1.93 -12.34
CA GLU A 54 -4.31 1.24 -12.13
C GLU A 54 -3.12 1.92 -12.81
N SER A 55 -1.97 1.94 -12.13
CA SER A 55 -0.72 2.36 -12.76
C SER A 55 -0.25 1.30 -13.77
N PRO A 56 0.21 1.70 -14.98
CA PRO A 56 0.61 0.76 -16.00
C PRO A 56 1.91 0.02 -15.64
N ILE A 57 2.10 -1.17 -16.23
CA ILE A 57 3.40 -1.84 -16.33
C ILE A 57 4.01 -1.46 -17.68
N THR A 58 5.15 -0.78 -17.68
CA THR A 58 5.83 -0.37 -18.93
C THR A 58 7.06 -1.23 -19.19
N VAL A 59 7.15 -1.82 -20.38
CA VAL A 59 8.36 -2.53 -20.85
C VAL A 59 9.40 -1.51 -21.32
N CYS A 60 10.61 -1.58 -20.77
CA CYS A 60 11.69 -0.64 -21.05
C CYS A 60 12.65 -1.18 -22.13
N ASN A 61 12.17 -1.34 -23.37
CA ASN A 61 12.93 -1.95 -24.48
C ASN A 61 14.37 -1.43 -24.63
N ARG A 62 14.57 -0.11 -24.55
CA ARG A 62 15.90 0.51 -24.66
C ARG A 62 16.84 0.13 -23.52
N LEU A 63 16.30 0.05 -22.30
CA LEU A 63 17.07 -0.31 -21.11
C LEU A 63 17.40 -1.81 -21.13
N SER A 64 16.41 -2.65 -21.48
CA SER A 64 16.62 -4.09 -21.67
C SER A 64 17.71 -4.37 -22.69
N ALA A 65 17.64 -3.73 -23.87
CA ALA A 65 18.65 -3.87 -24.91
C ALA A 65 20.04 -3.40 -24.46
N LYS A 66 20.11 -2.27 -23.74
CA LYS A 66 21.38 -1.74 -23.21
C LYS A 66 22.05 -2.69 -22.21
N LEU A 67 21.26 -3.38 -21.37
CA LEU A 67 21.78 -4.31 -20.37
C LEU A 67 22.06 -5.71 -20.93
N GLY A 68 21.46 -6.07 -22.08
CA GLY A 68 21.71 -7.33 -22.78
C GLY A 68 21.23 -8.59 -22.04
N GLY A 69 20.39 -8.44 -21.01
CA GLY A 69 19.92 -9.52 -20.15
C GLY A 69 18.39 -9.65 -20.15
N ALA A 70 17.82 -9.73 -18.95
CA ALA A 70 16.37 -9.84 -18.77
C ALA A 70 15.59 -8.63 -19.32
N THR A 71 14.31 -8.86 -19.65
CA THR A 71 13.37 -7.78 -19.97
C THR A 71 13.09 -6.95 -18.73
N ILE A 72 13.45 -5.66 -18.77
CA ILE A 72 13.15 -4.72 -17.71
C ILE A 72 11.73 -4.18 -17.88
N VAL A 73 10.95 -4.28 -16.81
CA VAL A 73 9.60 -3.71 -16.70
C VAL A 73 9.51 -2.79 -15.48
N LEU A 74 8.75 -1.71 -15.59
CA LEU A 74 8.51 -0.77 -14.49
C LEU A 74 7.02 -0.75 -14.14
N LYS A 75 6.69 -0.94 -12.85
CA LYS A 75 5.37 -0.59 -12.29
C LYS A 75 5.33 0.91 -12.04
N ARG A 76 4.52 1.62 -12.82
CA ARG A 76 4.57 3.07 -12.95
C ARG A 76 3.85 3.83 -11.84
N GLU A 77 4.17 3.55 -10.58
CA GLU A 77 3.60 4.30 -9.42
C GLU A 77 4.02 5.78 -9.41
N ASP A 78 5.01 6.17 -10.22
CA ASP A 78 5.35 7.57 -10.52
C ASP A 78 4.22 8.33 -11.22
N LEU A 79 3.27 7.60 -11.84
CA LEU A 79 2.12 8.19 -12.53
C LEU A 79 0.89 8.37 -11.64
N ASN A 80 0.94 7.92 -10.38
CA ASN A 80 -0.14 8.22 -9.45
C ASN A 80 -0.24 9.74 -9.26
N HIS A 81 -1.43 10.23 -8.93
CA HIS A 81 -1.60 11.58 -8.40
C HIS A 81 -0.63 11.80 -7.23
N THR A 82 -0.02 12.99 -7.13
CA THR A 82 1.14 13.34 -6.28
C THR A 82 2.51 12.78 -6.70
N GLY A 83 2.60 11.88 -7.68
CA GLY A 83 3.85 11.38 -8.26
C GLY A 83 4.56 10.27 -7.46
N ALA A 84 3.87 9.65 -6.48
CA ALA A 84 4.45 8.59 -5.66
C ALA A 84 3.41 7.56 -5.20
N HIS A 85 3.90 6.39 -4.79
CA HIS A 85 3.06 5.32 -4.23
C HIS A 85 2.41 5.68 -2.88
N LYS A 86 2.97 6.64 -2.13
CA LYS A 86 2.53 6.98 -0.76
C LYS A 86 1.05 7.39 -0.68
N VAL A 87 0.50 7.97 -1.75
CA VAL A 87 -0.91 8.34 -1.86
C VAL A 87 -1.86 7.14 -1.72
N ASN A 88 -1.39 5.91 -1.97
CA ASN A 88 -2.17 4.70 -1.77
C ASN A 88 -2.38 4.33 -0.29
N ASN A 89 -1.75 5.06 0.65
CA ASN A 89 -1.55 4.63 2.04
C ASN A 89 -0.74 3.32 2.12
N THR A 90 0.46 3.33 1.53
CA THR A 90 1.46 2.23 1.57
C THR A 90 2.52 2.47 2.62
#